data_AF-A0A556N739-F1
#
_entry.id   AF-A0A556N739-F1
#
_cell.length_a   1.000
_cell.length_b   1.000
_cell.length_c   1.000
_cell.angle_alpha   90.00
_cell.angle_beta   90.00
_cell.angle_gamma   90.00
#
_symmetry.space_group_name_H-M   'P 1'
#
loop_
_entity.id
_entity.type
_entity.pdbx_description
1 polymer ?
#
loop_
_entity_poly.entity_id
_entity_poly.type
_entity_poly.pdbx_seq_one_letter_code
_entity_poly.pdbx_strand_id
1 'polypeptide(L)'
;MARYKTLKSVAHNIGSSFISTMNYYKGDYVLGHIQKQMQSSGLSKLEIDLLNNYSQPTTLITEPIQSSIQGYVSWFPKLVNDSGSDISLVTQAKLIIEFDFTKSRICPFAQEYTENPYICHSTITDDRGKEYSYEFKDWWFPGALVIEQKETTLWTKLIQWIRKK
;
A
#
# COMPACT_ATOMS: atom_id res chain seq x y z
N MET A 1 -0.69 23.20 -20.37
CA MET A 1 0.47 23.37 -19.48
C MET A 1 0.41 22.31 -18.40
N ALA A 2 1.35 21.36 -18.44
CA ALA A 2 1.53 20.39 -17.36
C ALA A 2 1.84 21.11 -16.05
N ARG A 3 1.24 20.65 -14.94
CA ARG A 3 1.29 21.33 -13.65
C ARG A 3 2.17 20.59 -12.66
N TYR A 4 3.41 21.03 -12.47
CA TYR A 4 4.31 20.50 -11.43
C TYR A 4 3.71 20.41 -10.02
N LYS A 5 2.82 21.34 -9.66
CA LYS A 5 2.18 21.34 -8.33
C LYS A 5 1.31 20.10 -8.07
N THR A 6 0.83 19.43 -9.11
CA THR A 6 -0.03 18.24 -8.97
C THR A 6 0.80 16.98 -8.67
N LEU A 7 2.11 16.96 -8.99
CA LEU A 7 3.01 15.87 -8.62
C LEU A 7 3.06 15.61 -7.11
N LYS A 8 2.87 16.65 -6.30
CA LYS A 8 2.67 16.50 -4.85
C LYS A 8 1.48 15.60 -4.54
N SER A 9 0.32 15.85 -5.17
CA SER A 9 -0.87 15.01 -4.99
C SER A 9 -0.65 13.60 -5.52
N VAL A 10 0.09 13.44 -6.63
CA VAL A 10 0.43 12.12 -7.19
C VAL A 10 1.26 11.32 -6.18
N ALA A 11 2.29 11.93 -5.58
CA ALA A 11 3.14 11.29 -4.56
C ALA A 11 2.31 10.83 -3.34
N HIS A 12 1.34 11.64 -2.90
CA HIS A 12 0.41 11.22 -1.86
C HIS A 12 -0.44 10.03 -2.29
N ASN A 13 -1.12 10.13 -3.43
CA ASN A 13 -2.09 9.13 -3.90
C ASN A 13 -1.45 7.77 -4.16
N ILE A 14 -0.26 7.74 -4.74
CA ILE A 14 0.44 6.48 -5.01
C ILE A 14 0.84 5.79 -3.71
N GLY A 15 1.39 6.55 -2.75
CA GLY A 15 1.79 6.02 -1.45
C GLY A 15 0.59 5.51 -0.66
N SER A 16 -0.45 6.32 -0.51
CA SER A 16 -1.65 5.96 0.25
C SER A 16 -2.39 4.76 -0.36
N SER A 17 -2.44 4.65 -1.69
CA SER A 17 -3.05 3.51 -2.37
C SER A 17 -2.24 2.24 -2.14
N PHE A 18 -0.90 2.31 -2.22
CA PHE A 18 -0.03 1.14 -2.08
C PHE A 18 -0.15 0.46 -0.71
N ILE A 19 -0.24 1.26 0.36
CA ILE A 19 -0.39 0.76 1.74
C ILE A 19 -1.85 0.50 2.15
N SER A 20 -2.81 0.73 1.25
CA SER A 20 -4.23 0.61 1.57
C SER A 20 -4.66 -0.83 1.77
N THR A 21 -5.68 -1.04 2.60
CA THR A 21 -6.44 -2.31 2.65
C THR A 21 -7.12 -2.65 1.32
N MET A 22 -7.27 -1.70 0.39
CA MET A 22 -7.75 -1.99 -0.97
C MET A 22 -6.70 -2.68 -1.83
N ASN A 23 -5.42 -2.66 -1.43
CA ASN A 23 -4.35 -3.37 -2.11
C ASN A 23 -4.29 -4.83 -1.66
N TYR A 24 -5.29 -5.61 -2.09
CA TYR A 24 -5.49 -7.01 -1.71
C TYR A 24 -5.13 -7.96 -2.86
N TYR A 25 -4.36 -8.99 -2.57
CA TYR A 25 -3.99 -9.99 -3.57
C TYR A 25 -3.72 -11.36 -2.93
N LYS A 26 -4.25 -12.43 -3.53
CA LYS A 26 -4.04 -13.83 -3.09
C LYS A 26 -4.16 -14.04 -1.57
N GLY A 27 -5.30 -13.68 -1.00
CA GLY A 27 -5.65 -14.05 0.38
C GLY A 27 -5.10 -13.13 1.47
N ASP A 28 -4.35 -12.08 1.11
CA ASP A 28 -3.83 -11.10 2.07
C ASP A 28 -3.70 -9.73 1.41
N TYR A 29 -3.50 -8.71 2.23
CA TYR A 29 -3.08 -7.40 1.76
C TYR A 29 -1.60 -7.45 1.34
N VAL A 30 -1.23 -6.65 0.34
CA VAL A 30 0.16 -6.59 -0.16
C VAL A 30 1.13 -6.20 0.95
N LEU A 31 0.74 -5.30 1.84
CA LEU A 31 1.55 -4.93 3.00
C LEU A 31 1.77 -6.12 3.96
N GLY A 32 0.80 -7.02 4.08
CA GLY A 32 0.92 -8.28 4.83
C GLY A 32 1.90 -9.26 4.16
N HIS A 33 1.84 -9.39 2.83
CA HIS A 33 2.83 -10.18 2.07
C HIS A 33 4.25 -9.63 2.25
N ILE A 34 4.41 -8.31 2.18
CA ILE A 34 5.70 -7.63 2.38
C ILE A 34 6.23 -7.89 3.78
N GLN A 35 5.40 -7.69 4.81
CA GLN A 35 5.80 -7.91 6.20
C GLN A 35 6.26 -9.35 6.46
N LYS A 36 5.49 -10.35 5.99
CA LYS A 36 5.84 -11.77 6.11
C LYS A 36 7.19 -12.07 5.47
N GLN A 37 7.40 -11.60 4.24
CA GLN A 37 8.63 -11.86 3.50
C GLN A 37 9.83 -11.19 4.16
N MET A 38 9.68 -9.94 4.60
CA MET A 38 10.69 -9.19 5.35
C MET A 38 11.09 -9.90 6.65
N GLN A 39 10.12 -10.30 7.47
CA GLN A 39 10.40 -11.09 8.68
C GLN A 39 11.16 -12.38 8.38
N SER A 40 10.72 -13.16 7.39
CA SER A 40 11.34 -14.45 7.05
C SER A 40 12.78 -14.32 6.55
N SER A 41 13.09 -13.20 5.90
CA SER A 41 14.40 -12.91 5.31
C SER A 41 15.35 -12.16 6.24
N GLY A 42 14.85 -11.61 7.35
CA GLY A 42 15.60 -10.72 8.25
C GLY A 42 15.87 -9.33 7.66
N LEU A 43 15.22 -8.96 6.55
CA LEU A 43 15.34 -7.65 5.92
C LEU A 43 14.20 -6.74 6.36
N SER A 44 14.47 -5.45 6.53
CA SER A 44 13.48 -4.47 7.02
C SER A 44 13.05 -3.45 5.99
N LYS A 45 13.66 -3.41 4.81
CA LYS A 45 13.46 -2.35 3.81
C LYS A 45 13.22 -2.91 2.41
N LEU A 46 12.20 -2.38 1.74
CA LEU A 46 11.90 -2.62 0.33
C LEU A 46 11.82 -1.26 -0.38
N GLU A 47 12.56 -1.12 -1.47
CA GLU A 47 12.52 0.03 -2.35
C GLU A 47 11.94 -0.37 -3.70
N ILE A 48 11.05 0.45 -4.25
CA ILE A 48 10.37 0.26 -5.52
C ILE A 48 10.58 1.53 -6.34
N ASP A 49 11.19 1.38 -7.51
CA ASP A 49 11.27 2.40 -8.55
C ASP A 49 10.13 2.19 -9.55
N LEU A 50 9.14 3.07 -9.48
CA LEU A 50 7.92 3.00 -10.30
C LEU A 50 8.16 3.39 -11.75
N LEU A 51 9.21 4.17 -12.03
CA LEU A 51 9.52 4.64 -13.38
C LEU A 51 10.30 3.59 -14.16
N ASN A 52 11.24 2.92 -13.48
CA ASN A 52 12.14 1.93 -14.08
C ASN A 52 11.68 0.47 -13.91
N ASN A 53 10.53 0.24 -13.26
CA ASN A 53 10.03 -1.10 -12.93
C ASN A 53 11.08 -1.96 -12.22
N TYR A 54 11.76 -1.36 -11.26
CA TYR A 54 12.85 -1.98 -10.52
C TYR A 54 12.51 -2.01 -9.04
N SER A 55 12.89 -3.07 -8.33
CA SER A 55 12.65 -3.15 -6.89
C SER A 55 13.77 -3.92 -6.21
N GLN A 56 14.12 -3.49 -5.00
CA GLN A 56 15.23 -4.04 -4.25
C GLN A 56 14.95 -4.11 -2.74
N PRO A 57 15.48 -5.12 -2.04
CA PRO A 57 16.20 -6.27 -2.59
C PRO A 57 15.27 -7.27 -3.29
N THR A 58 15.76 -7.90 -4.37
CA THR A 58 14.97 -8.85 -5.18
C THR A 58 14.53 -10.09 -4.40
N THR A 59 15.23 -10.42 -3.31
CA THR A 59 14.86 -11.51 -2.37
C THR A 59 13.53 -11.25 -1.63
N LEU A 60 13.06 -10.00 -1.58
CA LEU A 60 11.75 -9.65 -1.04
C LEU A 60 10.62 -9.75 -2.08
N ILE A 61 10.95 -9.97 -3.35
CA ILE A 61 9.99 -9.88 -4.45
C ILE A 61 9.38 -11.26 -4.72
N THR A 62 8.37 -11.60 -3.94
CA THR A 62 7.52 -12.76 -4.19
C THR A 62 6.44 -12.44 -5.24
N GLU A 63 5.78 -13.46 -5.78
CA GLU A 63 4.78 -13.25 -6.83
C GLU A 63 3.61 -12.33 -6.42
N PRO A 64 3.05 -12.39 -5.20
CA PRO A 64 2.03 -11.43 -4.76
C PRO A 64 2.53 -9.98 -4.75
N ILE A 65 3.77 -9.77 -4.29
CA ILE A 65 4.39 -8.45 -4.18
C ILE A 65 4.69 -7.91 -5.58
N GLN A 66 5.27 -8.73 -6.45
CA GLN A 66 5.58 -8.39 -7.84
C GLN A 66 4.32 -8.01 -8.62
N SER A 67 3.24 -8.78 -8.48
CA SER A 67 1.97 -8.52 -9.18
C SER A 67 1.38 -7.16 -8.79
N SER A 68 1.41 -6.84 -7.49
CA SER A 68 1.03 -5.52 -7.02
C SER A 68 1.90 -4.42 -7.61
N ILE A 69 3.23 -4.55 -7.51
CA ILE A 69 4.18 -3.56 -8.03
C ILE A 69 3.95 -3.30 -9.52
N GLN A 70 3.75 -4.34 -10.32
CA GLN A 70 3.47 -4.20 -11.76
C GLN A 70 2.18 -3.41 -12.03
N GLY A 71 1.15 -3.61 -11.22
CA GLY A 71 -0.07 -2.80 -11.28
C GLY A 71 0.21 -1.31 -11.07
N TYR A 72 1.00 -0.99 -10.05
CA TYR A 72 1.36 0.41 -9.74
C TYR A 72 2.31 1.03 -10.77
N VAL A 73 3.30 0.29 -11.26
CA VAL A 73 4.20 0.70 -12.36
C VAL A 73 3.38 1.04 -13.61
N SER A 74 2.41 0.18 -13.95
CA SER A 74 1.55 0.39 -15.13
C SER A 74 0.59 1.57 -14.94
N TRP A 75 0.09 1.76 -13.72
CA TRP A 75 -0.86 2.82 -13.39
C TRP A 75 -0.21 4.20 -13.24
N PHE A 76 1.04 4.26 -12.77
CA PHE A 76 1.71 5.52 -12.41
C PHE A 76 1.72 6.58 -13.54
N PRO A 77 2.09 6.27 -14.79
CA PRO A 77 2.04 7.24 -15.88
C PRO A 77 0.64 7.80 -16.12
N LYS A 78 -0.38 6.93 -16.04
CA LYS A 78 -1.78 7.33 -16.16
C LYS A 78 -2.20 8.25 -15.02
N LEU A 79 -1.83 7.93 -13.78
CA LEU A 79 -2.11 8.79 -12.62
C LEU A 79 -1.48 10.19 -12.78
N VAL A 80 -0.25 10.28 -13.27
CA VAL A 80 0.42 11.57 -13.53
C VAL A 80 -0.36 12.39 -14.57
N ASN A 81 -0.72 11.77 -15.69
CA ASN A 81 -1.45 12.44 -16.78
C ASN A 81 -2.86 12.85 -16.36
N ASP A 82 -3.61 11.96 -15.69
CA ASP A 82 -4.97 12.20 -15.21
C ASP A 82 -4.98 13.31 -14.12
N SER A 83 -3.87 13.51 -13.40
CA SER A 83 -3.72 14.63 -12.45
C SER A 83 -3.48 16.00 -13.11
N GLY A 84 -3.32 16.04 -14.45
CA GLY A 84 -3.01 17.26 -15.21
C GLY A 84 -1.52 17.63 -15.24
N SER A 85 -0.63 16.66 -14.97
CA SER A 85 0.81 16.76 -15.24
C SER A 85 1.18 15.93 -16.48
N ASP A 86 2.47 15.85 -16.77
CA ASP A 86 3.03 15.05 -17.85
C ASP A 86 4.13 14.15 -17.27
N ILE A 87 4.12 12.87 -17.64
CA ILE A 87 5.11 11.89 -17.18
C ILE A 87 6.54 12.26 -17.59
N SER A 88 6.72 12.98 -18.69
CA SER A 88 8.03 13.46 -19.14
C SER A 88 8.70 14.43 -18.16
N LEU A 89 7.94 15.04 -17.25
CA LEU A 89 8.47 15.90 -16.20
C LEU A 89 9.02 15.12 -15.00
N VAL A 90 8.78 13.81 -14.92
CA VAL A 90 9.21 12.98 -13.79
C VAL A 90 10.52 12.29 -14.13
N THR A 91 11.55 12.55 -13.33
CA THR A 91 12.87 11.92 -13.47
C THR A 91 13.04 10.73 -12.52
N GLN A 92 12.31 10.70 -11.41
CA GLN A 92 12.35 9.63 -10.43
C GLN A 92 10.99 9.48 -9.73
N ALA A 93 10.56 8.23 -9.48
CA ALA A 93 9.39 7.93 -8.67
C ALA A 93 9.68 6.71 -7.79
N LYS A 94 9.76 6.89 -6.47
CA LYS A 94 10.11 5.84 -5.51
C LYS A 94 9.05 5.63 -4.46
N LEU A 95 8.80 4.38 -4.13
CA LEU A 95 8.14 3.94 -2.90
C LEU A 95 9.16 3.19 -2.06
N ILE A 96 9.29 3.54 -0.79
CA ILE A 96 10.18 2.87 0.17
C ILE A 96 9.33 2.46 1.36
N ILE A 97 9.38 1.19 1.72
CA ILE A 97 8.66 0.64 2.87
C ILE A 97 9.68 0.07 3.84
N GLU A 98 9.55 0.46 5.09
CA GLU A 98 10.40 0.06 6.19
C GLU A 98 9.56 -0.45 7.35
N PHE A 99 9.90 -1.63 7.87
CA PHE A 99 9.31 -2.19 9.09
C PHE A 99 10.33 -2.18 10.22
N ASP A 100 9.89 -1.83 11.42
CA ASP A 100 10.70 -1.99 12.63
C ASP A 100 10.25 -3.23 13.41
N PHE A 101 10.92 -4.35 13.15
CA PHE A 101 10.63 -5.62 13.82
C PHE A 101 11.14 -5.69 15.27
N THR A 102 11.85 -4.67 15.76
CA THR A 102 12.24 -4.59 17.18
C THR A 102 11.08 -4.11 18.05
N LYS A 103 10.07 -3.47 17.44
CA LYS A 103 8.85 -3.02 18.10
C LYS A 103 7.67 -3.87 17.69
N SER A 104 6.87 -4.24 18.66
CA SER A 104 5.63 -4.99 18.43
C SER A 104 4.55 -4.56 19.41
N ARG A 105 3.28 -4.66 18.99
CA ARG A 105 2.13 -4.52 19.88
C ARG A 105 1.05 -5.53 19.50
N ILE A 106 0.17 -5.86 20.44
CA ILE A 106 -1.05 -6.61 20.13
C ILE A 106 -1.98 -5.68 19.34
N CYS A 107 -2.57 -6.19 18.25
CA CYS A 107 -3.54 -5.45 17.45
C CYS A 107 -4.76 -5.09 18.33
N PRO A 108 -5.14 -3.80 18.45
CA PRO A 108 -6.22 -3.37 19.36
C PRO A 108 -7.60 -3.96 19.05
N PHE A 109 -7.83 -4.35 17.79
CA PHE A 109 -9.13 -4.85 17.31
C PHE A 109 -9.12 -6.33 16.92
N ALA A 110 -7.96 -7.00 16.96
CA ALA A 110 -7.83 -8.42 16.68
C ALA A 110 -6.70 -9.01 17.53
N GLN A 111 -7.01 -9.35 18.78
CA GLN A 111 -6.03 -9.64 19.84
C GLN A 111 -5.12 -10.84 19.57
N GLU A 112 -5.47 -11.68 18.61
CA GLU A 112 -4.68 -12.80 18.13
C GLU A 112 -3.52 -12.38 17.22
N TYR A 113 -3.49 -11.13 16.73
CA TYR A 113 -2.45 -10.61 15.85
C TYR A 113 -1.47 -9.69 16.58
N THR A 114 -0.21 -9.80 16.17
CA THR A 114 0.86 -8.88 16.57
C THR A 114 1.21 -7.97 15.40
N GLU A 115 1.19 -6.66 15.66
CA GLU A 115 1.55 -5.64 14.70
C GLU A 115 3.00 -5.20 14.87
N ASN A 116 3.64 -4.82 13.76
CA ASN A 116 4.89 -4.06 13.75
C ASN A 116 4.63 -2.69 13.13
N PRO A 117 5.28 -1.62 13.64
CA PRO A 117 5.18 -0.32 13.01
C PRO A 117 5.93 -0.32 11.67
N TYR A 118 5.37 0.40 10.71
CA TYR A 118 5.99 0.63 9.42
C TYR A 118 6.02 2.12 9.06
N ILE A 119 6.93 2.44 8.16
CA ILE A 119 7.02 3.74 7.49
C ILE A 119 7.00 3.48 5.98
N CYS A 120 6.14 4.19 5.26
CA CYS A 120 6.16 4.23 3.81
C CYS A 120 6.49 5.65 3.34
N HIS A 121 7.57 5.78 2.58
CA HIS A 121 7.93 7.01 1.89
C HIS A 121 7.53 6.91 0.42
N SER A 122 6.84 7.93 -0.07
CA SER A 122 6.51 8.09 -1.48
C SER A 122 7.11 9.38 -1.99
N THR A 123 7.98 9.27 -2.99
CA THR A 123 8.80 10.38 -3.48
C THR A 123 8.76 10.46 -5.00
N ILE A 124 8.49 11.65 -5.52
CA ILE A 124 8.59 11.98 -6.95
C ILE A 124 9.57 13.14 -7.12
N THR A 125 10.52 13.01 -8.03
CA THR A 125 11.44 14.09 -8.42
C THR A 125 11.11 14.55 -9.83
N ASP A 126 11.03 15.87 -10.03
CA ASP A 126 10.81 16.43 -11.36
C ASP A 126 12.13 16.70 -12.13
N ASP A 127 12.01 17.09 -13.39
CA ASP A 127 13.10 17.46 -14.30
C ASP A 127 13.91 18.70 -13.85
N ARG A 128 13.40 19.46 -12.88
CA ARG A 128 14.12 20.58 -12.23
C ARG A 128 14.85 20.14 -10.97
N GLY A 129 14.79 18.84 -10.63
CA GLY A 129 15.36 18.28 -9.41
C GLY A 129 14.55 18.58 -8.15
N LYS A 130 13.31 19.08 -8.27
CA LYS A 130 12.45 19.32 -7.10
C LYS A 130 11.81 18.03 -6.65
N GLU A 131 11.95 17.75 -5.36
CA GLU A 131 11.35 16.59 -4.71
C GLU A 131 9.94 16.90 -4.15
N TYR A 132 9.05 15.94 -4.34
CA TYR A 132 7.71 15.89 -3.76
C TYR A 132 7.57 14.58 -2.97
N SER A 133 7.59 14.67 -1.65
CA SER A 133 7.57 13.49 -0.78
C SER A 133 6.43 13.50 0.24
N TYR A 134 5.97 12.29 0.58
CA TYR A 134 5.03 11.99 1.65
C TYR A 134 5.53 10.83 2.49
N GLU A 135 5.24 10.89 3.78
CA GLU A 135 5.54 9.85 4.74
C GLU A 135 4.22 9.36 5.35
N PHE A 136 4.03 8.05 5.38
CA PHE A 136 2.92 7.37 6.02
C PHE A 136 3.47 6.51 7.14
N LYS A 137 2.94 6.66 8.35
CA LYS A 137 3.35 5.93 9.55
C LYS A 137 2.14 5.26 10.15
N ASP A 138 2.19 3.95 10.29
CA ASP A 138 1.15 3.20 10.99
C ASP A 138 1.72 1.85 11.49
N TRP A 139 0.83 0.99 11.95
CA TRP A 139 1.11 -0.37 12.40
C TRP A 139 0.41 -1.35 11.49
N TRP A 140 1.06 -2.47 11.20
CA TRP A 140 0.50 -3.50 10.35
C TRP A 140 0.74 -4.90 10.91
N PHE A 141 -0.20 -5.79 10.65
CA PHE A 141 -0.08 -7.21 10.95
C PHE A 141 -0.33 -8.05 9.69
N PRO A 142 0.33 -9.22 9.60
CA PRO A 142 0.08 -10.15 8.51
C PRO A 142 -1.25 -10.89 8.70
N GLY A 143 -2.07 -10.96 7.65
CA GLY A 143 -3.36 -11.66 7.66
C GLY A 143 -4.52 -10.79 7.18
N ALA A 144 -5.33 -11.34 6.28
CA ALA A 144 -6.60 -10.72 5.96
C ALA A 144 -7.51 -10.78 7.20
N LEU A 145 -8.11 -9.65 7.57
CA LEU A 145 -9.24 -9.68 8.49
C LEU A 145 -10.36 -10.46 7.80
N VAL A 146 -10.50 -11.74 8.12
CA VAL A 146 -11.73 -12.46 7.87
C VAL A 146 -12.73 -11.89 8.86
N ILE A 147 -13.41 -10.82 8.45
CA ILE A 147 -14.63 -10.43 9.14
C ILE A 147 -15.61 -11.57 8.83
N GLU A 148 -15.72 -12.53 9.75
CA GLU A 148 -16.86 -13.43 9.76
C GLU A 148 -18.10 -12.54 9.74
N GLN A 149 -18.79 -12.49 8.60
CA GLN A 149 -20.13 -11.95 8.56
C GLN A 149 -20.95 -12.86 9.46
N LYS A 150 -21.13 -12.50 10.74
CA LYS A 150 -22.08 -13.18 11.62
C LYS A 150 -23.38 -13.26 10.85
N GLU A 151 -23.80 -14.48 10.50
CA GLU A 151 -25.03 -14.69 9.77
C GLU A 151 -26.15 -13.91 10.47
N THR A 152 -26.91 -13.15 9.69
CA THR A 152 -28.09 -12.45 10.22
C THR A 152 -28.98 -13.49 10.87
N THR A 153 -29.13 -13.37 12.19
CA THR A 153 -30.00 -14.24 12.99
C THR A 153 -31.40 -14.29 12.39
N LEU A 154 -32.12 -15.40 12.57
CA LEU A 154 -33.52 -15.52 12.11
C LEU A 154 -34.39 -14.34 12.57
N TRP A 155 -34.11 -13.80 13.76
CA TRP A 155 -34.73 -12.60 14.31
C TRP A 155 -34.50 -11.33 13.48
N THR A 156 -33.28 -11.10 12.98
CA THR A 156 -33.00 -9.92 12.12
C THR A 156 -33.67 -10.05 10.76
N LYS A 157 -33.73 -11.27 10.20
CA LYS A 157 -34.49 -11.56 8.97
C LYS A 157 -36.00 -11.35 9.17
N LEU A 158 -36.55 -11.76 10.32
CA LEU A 158 -37.97 -11.59 10.66
C LEU A 158 -38.35 -10.11 10.82
N ILE A 159 -37.53 -9.31 11.52
CA ILE A 159 -37.76 -7.87 11.71
C ILE A 159 -37.73 -7.13 10.36
N GLN A 160 -36.80 -7.49 9.47
CA GLN A 160 -36.72 -6.89 8.13
C GLN A 160 -37.92 -7.27 7.24
N TRP A 161 -38.48 -8.47 7.40
CA TRP A 161 -39.71 -8.88 6.70
C TRP A 161 -40.95 -8.13 7.19
N ILE A 162 -41.10 -7.96 8.51
CA ILE A 162 -42.22 -7.22 9.11
C ILE A 162 -42.21 -5.75 8.66
N ARG A 163 -41.02 -5.12 8.57
CA ARG A 163 -40.87 -3.73 8.12
C ARG A 163 -41.14 -3.49 6.62
N LYS A 164 -41.25 -4.54 5.81
CA LYS A 164 -41.54 -4.46 4.37
C LYS A 164 -43.03 -4.68 4.03
N LYS A 165 -43.88 -4.89 5.03
CA LYS A 165 -45.34 -4.85 4.91
C LYS A 165 -45.87 -3.55 5.49
#